data_AF-A0A2H9MW58-F1
#
_entry.id   AF-A0A2H9MW58-F1
#
_cell.length_a   1.000
_cell.length_b   1.000
_cell.length_c   1.000
_cell.angle_alpha   90.00
_cell.angle_beta   90.00
_cell.angle_gamma   90.00
#
_symmetry.space_group_name_H-M   'P 1'
#
loop_
_entity.id
_entity.type
_entity.pdbx_description
1 polymer ?
#
loop_
_entity_poly.entity_id
_entity_poly.type
_entity_poly.pdbx_seq_one_letter_code
_entity_poly.pdbx_strand_id
1 'polypeptide(L)'
;MKNCNVPTAYVLLNSDLGSDESIIEDIKRVLATEDVNYEVQGVYGVYDIVLKLSSKDAEKLRAIITNKVRKIGKIQSTLTMMVIEEQEKS
;
A
#
# COMPACT_ATOMS: atom_id res chain seq x y z
N MET A 1 -20.10 10.58 19.63
CA MET A 1 -18.80 9.89 19.53
C MET A 1 -18.31 10.07 18.10
N LYS A 2 -17.16 10.71 17.87
CA LYS A 2 -16.59 10.76 16.51
C LYS A 2 -16.19 9.33 16.15
N ASN A 3 -16.76 8.76 15.10
CA ASN A 3 -16.16 7.57 14.50
C ASN A 3 -14.75 7.97 14.09
N CYS A 4 -13.74 7.36 14.69
CA CYS A 4 -12.37 7.51 14.25
C CYS A 4 -12.27 6.66 12.97
N ASN A 5 -12.52 7.27 11.82
CA ASN A 5 -12.30 6.59 10.55
C ASN A 5 -10.79 6.35 10.44
N VAL A 6 -10.40 5.16 9.97
CA VAL A 6 -9.00 4.77 9.87
C VAL A 6 -8.48 5.18 8.49
N PRO A 7 -7.52 6.12 8.39
CA PRO A 7 -6.91 6.50 7.13
C PRO A 7 -6.46 5.26 6.34
N THR A 8 -6.95 5.16 5.12
CA THR A 8 -6.70 4.03 4.22
C THR A 8 -6.15 4.53 2.89
N ALA A 9 -5.21 3.79 2.31
CA ALA A 9 -4.66 4.05 0.98
C ALA A 9 -4.59 2.77 0.17
N TYR A 10 -4.90 2.89 -1.12
CA TYR A 10 -4.58 1.90 -2.13
C TYR A 10 -3.35 2.36 -2.90
N VAL A 11 -2.38 1.46 -3.04
CA VAL A 11 -1.14 1.67 -3.78
C VAL A 11 -1.11 0.66 -4.90
N LEU A 12 -1.12 1.14 -6.14
CA LEU A 12 -0.96 0.31 -7.34
C LEU A 12 0.50 0.39 -7.77
N LEU A 13 1.12 -0.75 -8.07
CA LEU A 13 2.54 -0.83 -8.39
C LEU A 13 2.76 -1.51 -9.74
N ASN A 14 3.70 -0.97 -10.52
CA ASN A 14 4.30 -1.64 -11.66
C ASN A 14 5.69 -2.12 -11.29
N SER A 15 6.05 -3.29 -11.80
CA SER A 15 7.27 -4.01 -11.48
C SER A 15 8.06 -4.33 -12.74
N ASP A 16 9.35 -4.64 -12.57
CA ASP A 16 10.12 -5.29 -13.63
C ASP A 16 9.51 -6.66 -13.94
N LEU A 17 9.61 -7.10 -15.20
CA LEU A 17 9.02 -8.37 -15.65
C LEU A 17 9.42 -9.54 -14.76
N GLY A 18 8.41 -10.24 -14.21
CA GLY A 18 8.58 -11.43 -13.37
C GLY A 18 9.17 -11.15 -11.98
N SER A 19 9.11 -9.90 -11.50
CA SER A 19 9.60 -9.54 -10.16
C SER A 19 8.50 -9.34 -9.12
N ASP A 20 7.25 -9.43 -9.53
CA ASP A 20 6.04 -9.20 -8.74
C ASP A 20 5.99 -10.07 -7.48
N GLU A 21 6.23 -11.38 -7.58
CA GLU A 21 6.26 -12.28 -6.41
C GLU A 21 7.30 -11.83 -5.37
N SER A 22 8.52 -11.50 -5.81
CA SER A 22 9.60 -11.05 -4.91
C SER A 22 9.29 -9.70 -4.24
N ILE A 23 8.66 -8.78 -4.97
CA ILE A 23 8.24 -7.49 -4.42
C ILE A 23 7.15 -7.69 -3.37
N ILE A 24 6.19 -8.61 -3.59
CA ILE A 24 5.15 -8.93 -2.61
C ILE A 24 5.76 -9.48 -1.32
N GLU A 25 6.76 -10.36 -1.42
CA GLU A 25 7.49 -10.88 -0.25
C GLU A 25 8.22 -9.77 0.51
N ASP A 26 8.89 -8.87 -0.20
CA ASP A 26 9.58 -7.73 0.40
C ASP A 26 8.61 -6.73 1.04
N ILE A 27 7.45 -6.47 0.43
CA ILE A 27 6.39 -5.66 1.03
C ILE A 27 5.94 -6.29 2.36
N LYS A 28 5.65 -7.59 2.38
CA LYS A 28 5.24 -8.29 3.61
C LYS A 28 6.31 -8.19 4.70
N ARG A 29 7.58 -8.40 4.34
CA ARG A 29 8.72 -8.29 5.27
C ARG A 29 8.87 -6.89 5.85
N VAL A 30 8.81 -5.87 5.00
CA VAL A 30 8.92 -4.45 5.38
C VAL A 30 7.78 -4.04 6.30
N LEU A 31 6.55 -4.49 6.02
CA LEU A 31 5.37 -4.12 6.79
C LEU A 31 5.19 -4.94 8.07
N ALA A 32 5.82 -6.11 8.20
CA ALA A 32 5.71 -6.96 9.38
C ALA A 32 6.19 -6.30 10.68
N THR A 33 7.06 -5.29 10.58
CA THR A 33 7.54 -4.49 11.73
C THR A 33 6.78 -3.19 11.93
N GLU A 34 5.84 -2.85 11.03
CA GLU A 34 5.07 -1.63 11.10
C GLU A 34 3.73 -1.87 11.80
N ASP A 35 3.36 -0.97 12.70
CA ASP A 35 2.02 -0.96 13.27
C ASP A 35 1.01 -0.34 12.26
N VAL A 36 0.67 -1.13 11.24
CA VAL A 36 -0.33 -0.87 10.18
C VAL A 36 -1.04 -2.16 9.79
N ASN A 37 -2.28 -2.06 9.33
CA ASN A 37 -2.96 -3.19 8.69
C ASN A 37 -2.71 -3.13 7.18
N TYR A 38 -2.53 -4.29 6.55
CA TYR A 38 -2.26 -4.33 5.12
C TYR A 38 -2.82 -5.58 4.43
N GLU A 39 -3.15 -5.43 3.15
CA GLU A 39 -3.48 -6.51 2.23
C GLU A 39 -2.68 -6.29 0.94
N VAL A 40 -2.04 -7.33 0.42
CA VAL A 40 -1.21 -7.23 -0.78
C VAL A 40 -1.50 -8.40 -1.71
N GLN A 41 -1.70 -8.10 -2.99
CA GLN A 41 -2.10 -9.08 -4.00
C GLN A 41 -1.50 -8.76 -5.35
N GLY A 42 -0.96 -9.77 -6.04
CA GLY A 42 -0.64 -9.69 -7.46
C GLY A 42 -1.92 -9.74 -8.29
N VAL A 43 -2.03 -8.91 -9.32
CA VAL A 43 -3.25 -8.77 -10.14
C VAL A 43 -2.93 -8.83 -11.64
N TYR A 44 -3.91 -9.24 -12.44
CA TYR A 44 -3.85 -9.10 -13.89
C TYR A 44 -4.43 -7.74 -14.31
N GLY A 45 -3.63 -6.91 -14.96
CA GLY A 45 -4.07 -5.59 -15.42
C GLY A 45 -2.93 -4.72 -15.94
N VAL A 46 -3.15 -3.40 -15.93
CA VAL A 46 -2.12 -2.39 -16.24
C VAL A 46 -1.10 -2.26 -15.09
N TYR A 47 -1.48 -2.73 -13.91
CA TYR A 47 -0.62 -2.83 -12.73
C TYR A 47 -0.40 -4.29 -12.36
N ASP A 48 0.73 -4.56 -11.71
CA ASP A 48 1.12 -5.91 -11.33
C ASP A 48 0.70 -6.23 -9.88
N ILE A 49 0.69 -5.22 -9.00
CA ILE A 49 0.43 -5.40 -7.57
C ILE A 49 -0.53 -4.32 -7.06
N VAL A 50 -1.45 -4.74 -6.19
CA VAL A 50 -2.28 -3.85 -5.37
C VAL A 50 -1.93 -4.05 -3.91
N LEU A 51 -1.60 -2.95 -3.23
CA LEU A 51 -1.36 -2.88 -1.79
C LEU A 51 -2.39 -1.96 -1.15
N LYS A 52 -3.19 -2.48 -0.23
CA LYS A 52 -4.05 -1.70 0.65
C LYS A 52 -3.35 -1.55 1.99
N LEU A 53 -3.30 -0.33 2.51
CA LEU A 53 -2.73 -0.01 3.81
C LEU A 53 -3.75 0.80 4.62
N SER A 54 -3.86 0.53 5.91
CA SER A 54 -4.59 1.39 6.84
C SER A 54 -3.85 1.55 8.16
N SER A 55 -3.96 2.74 8.75
CA SER A 55 -3.35 3.07 10.03
C SER A 55 -4.20 4.08 10.79
N LYS A 56 -3.92 4.27 12.08
CA LYS A 56 -4.51 5.36 12.88
C LYS A 56 -3.90 6.72 12.56
N ASP A 57 -2.83 6.75 11.76
CA ASP A 57 -2.07 7.94 11.42
C ASP A 57 -1.81 8.01 9.90
N ALA A 58 -2.39 9.01 9.25
CA ALA A 58 -2.25 9.24 7.82
C ALA A 58 -0.82 9.63 7.40
N GLU A 59 -0.08 10.34 8.26
CA GLU A 59 1.32 10.71 7.99
C GLU A 59 2.23 9.49 8.06
N LYS A 60 1.98 8.59 9.02
CA LYS A 60 2.66 7.29 9.08
C LYS A 60 2.43 6.49 7.80
N LEU A 61 1.19 6.48 7.28
CA LEU A 61 0.85 5.82 6.02
C LEU A 61 1.66 6.38 4.85
N ARG A 62 1.67 7.70 4.69
CA ARG A 62 2.42 8.41 3.64
C ARG A 62 3.93 8.15 3.75
N ALA A 63 4.46 8.15 4.97
CA ALA A 63 5.87 7.89 5.26
C ALA A 63 6.27 6.46 4.90
N ILE A 64 5.47 5.45 5.27
CA ILE A 64 5.72 4.05 4.91
C ILE A 64 5.72 3.88 3.39
N ILE A 65 4.72 4.44 2.69
CA ILE A 65 4.64 4.35 1.23
C ILE A 65 5.87 4.98 0.57
N THR A 66 6.26 6.18 1.01
CA THR A 66 7.33 6.97 0.38
C THR A 66 8.73 6.46 0.70
N ASN A 67 8.97 6.09 1.95
CA ASN A 67 10.31 5.80 2.44
C ASN A 67 10.62 4.30 2.51
N LYS A 68 9.60 3.44 2.46
CA LYS A 68 9.78 1.99 2.54
C LYS A 68 9.31 1.31 1.27
N VAL A 69 8.01 1.37 0.96
CA VAL A 69 7.42 0.66 -0.19
C VAL A 69 8.07 1.11 -1.51
N ARG A 70 8.11 2.42 -1.80
CA ARG A 70 8.75 2.96 -3.02
C ARG A 70 10.26 2.75 -3.12
N LYS A 71 10.91 2.29 -2.05
CA LYS A 71 12.35 2.01 -2.01
C LYS A 71 12.67 0.54 -2.27
N ILE A 72 11.66 -0.33 -2.31
CA ILE A 72 11.86 -1.73 -2.72
C ILE A 72 12.31 -1.73 -4.18
N GLY A 73 13.38 -2.48 -4.46
CA GLY A 73 13.95 -2.58 -5.80
C GLY A 73 12.96 -3.19 -6.79
N LYS A 74 13.18 -2.94 -8.09
CA LYS A 74 12.36 -3.44 -9.20
C LYS A 74 10.93 -2.89 -9.28
N ILE A 75 10.52 -2.03 -8.36
CA ILE A 75 9.32 -1.20 -8.53
C ILE A 75 9.66 -0.10 -9.53
N GLN A 76 8.94 -0.07 -10.65
CA GLN A 76 9.12 0.95 -11.69
C GLN A 76 8.29 2.21 -11.42
N SER A 77 7.06 2.02 -10.94
CA SER A 77 6.17 3.15 -10.65
C SER A 77 5.13 2.77 -9.61
N THR A 78 4.56 3.80 -8.98
CA THR A 78 3.47 3.63 -8.02
C THR A 78 2.42 4.71 -8.23
N LEU A 79 1.14 4.35 -8.11
CA LEU A 79 0.04 5.28 -7.94
C LEU A 79 -0.56 5.11 -6.55
N THR A 80 -0.67 6.18 -5.77
CA THR A 80 -1.27 6.14 -4.43
C THR A 80 -2.60 6.87 -4.45
N MET A 81 -3.65 6.18 -4.04
CA MET A 81 -5.01 6.69 -3.90
C MET A 81 -5.40 6.67 -2.42
N MET A 82 -5.47 7.84 -1.80
CA MET A 82 -6.01 7.96 -0.46
C MET A 82 -7.52 7.79 -0.52
N VAL A 83 -8.08 7.01 0.38
CA VAL A 83 -9.54 6.83 0.49
C VAL A 83 -10.17 8.13 1.00
N ILE A 84 -11.29 8.51 0.39
CA ILE A 84 -12.15 9.60 0.88
C ILE A 84 -12.99 9.01 2.00
N GLU A 85 -12.63 9.31 3.25
CA GLU A 85 -13.23 8.74 4.46
C GLU A 85 -14.74 8.95 4.52
N GLU A 86 -15.22 10.09 4.01
CA GLU A 86 -16.64 10.45 4.00
C GLU A 86 -17.49 9.52 3.12
N GLN A 87 -16.87 8.77 2.20
CA GLN A 87 -17.54 7.88 1.24
C GLN A 87 -17.54 6.41 1.66
N GLU A 88 -16.88 6.03 2.76
CA GLU A 88 -16.87 4.64 3.26
C GLU A 88 -18.20 4.22 3.92
N LYS A 89 -19.10 5.17 4.20
CA LYS A 89 -20.42 4.88 4.78
C LYS A 89 -21.51 4.96 3.70
N SER A 90 -21.79 3.82 3.07
CA SER A 90 -23.08 3.51 2.44
C SER A 90 -23.55 2.15 2.91
#